data_AF-F7QWW9-F1
#
_entry.id   AF-F7QWW9-F1
#
_cell.length_a   1.000
_cell.length_b   1.000
_cell.length_c   1.000
_cell.angle_alpha   90.00
_cell.angle_beta   90.00
_cell.angle_gamma   90.00
#
_symmetry.space_group_name_H-M   'P 1'
#
loop_
_entity.id
_entity.type
_entity.pdbx_description
1 polymer ?
#
loop_
_entity_poly.entity_id
_entity_poly.type
_entity_poly.pdbx_seq_one_letter_code
_entity_poly.pdbx_strand_id
1 'polypeptide(L)'
;MQDKIDTIFITYKDRFIRFGYDWFERLCKMHNTEIVVLNNIETSPTQEMIDDMISIVHVFSCRLYGLRKYKSKLKNDKSLKGGENDDKNSKSKALSKQDHEKSY
;
A
#
# COMPACT_ATOMS: atom_id res chain seq x y z
N MET A 1 6.62 22.99 19.65
CA MET A 1 5.72 22.03 20.33
C MET A 1 6.05 22.09 21.81
N GLN A 2 5.09 21.87 22.70
CA GLN A 2 5.38 21.89 24.14
C GLN A 2 5.87 20.50 24.53
N ASP A 3 7.16 20.37 24.85
CA ASP A 3 7.84 19.13 25.22
C ASP A 3 7.37 18.66 26.62
N LYS A 4 6.11 18.20 26.68
CA LYS A 4 5.42 17.82 27.93
C LYS A 4 5.57 16.35 28.28
N ILE A 5 6.07 15.53 27.36
CA ILE A 5 6.16 14.08 27.52
C ILE A 5 7.63 13.70 27.54
N ASP A 6 8.05 13.14 28.67
CA ASP A 6 9.44 12.70 28.91
C ASP A 6 9.64 11.25 28.47
N THR A 7 8.68 10.36 28.73
CA THR A 7 8.81 8.93 28.42
C THR A 7 7.49 8.31 27.97
N ILE A 8 7.57 7.45 26.95
CA ILE A 8 6.46 6.64 26.44
C ILE A 8 6.78 5.17 26.73
N PHE A 9 5.93 4.50 27.49
CA PHE A 9 6.06 3.07 27.79
C PHE A 9 5.17 2.25 26.85
N ILE A 10 5.76 1.29 26.16
CA ILE A 10 5.05 0.35 25.29
C ILE A 10 5.45 -1.08 25.61
N THR A 11 4.55 -2.03 25.40
CA THR A 11 4.87 -3.45 25.60
C THR A 11 5.71 -4.01 24.46
N TYR A 12 5.43 -3.57 23.22
CA TYR A 12 6.17 -3.93 22.00
C TYR A 12 6.21 -2.75 21.02
N LYS A 13 7.19 -2.75 20.10
CA LYS A 13 7.31 -1.72 19.06
C LYS A 13 6.07 -1.58 18.19
N ASP A 14 5.41 -2.70 17.89
CA ASP A 14 4.24 -2.73 17.02
C ASP A 14 2.96 -2.15 17.65
N ARG A 15 2.93 -2.01 18.98
CA ARG A 15 1.85 -1.31 19.70
C ARG A 15 1.90 0.19 19.52
N PHE A 16 3.08 0.72 19.22
CA PHE A 16 3.25 2.13 18.92
C PHE A 16 2.93 2.41 17.45
N ILE A 17 3.57 1.65 16.55
CA ILE A 17 3.34 1.80 15.11
C ILE A 17 3.74 0.54 14.35
N ARG A 18 2.94 0.19 13.32
CA ARG A 18 3.20 -1.01 12.50
C ARG A 18 4.44 -0.88 11.60
N PHE A 19 4.69 0.30 11.04
CA PHE A 19 5.85 0.57 10.18
C PHE A 19 6.48 1.92 10.51
N GLY A 20 7.78 2.03 10.30
CA GLY A 20 8.48 3.31 10.49
C GLY A 20 8.78 3.65 11.94
N TYR A 21 8.79 2.66 12.85
CA TYR A 21 9.15 2.84 14.26
C TYR A 21 10.42 3.68 14.42
N ASP A 22 11.50 3.32 13.72
CA ASP A 22 12.79 4.01 13.84
C ASP A 22 12.71 5.50 13.46
N TRP A 23 11.81 5.87 12.54
CA TRP A 23 11.61 7.27 12.19
C TRP A 23 10.94 8.03 13.34
N PHE A 24 9.91 7.43 13.96
CA PHE A 24 9.25 8.03 15.11
C PHE A 24 10.12 8.02 16.36
N GLU A 25 10.95 7.01 16.57
CA GLU A 25 11.93 6.99 17.64
C GLU A 25 12.89 8.18 17.52
N ARG A 26 13.39 8.45 16.31
CA ARG A 26 14.21 9.65 16.04
C ARG A 26 13.42 10.93 16.27
N LEU A 27 12.16 10.99 15.85
CA LEU A 27 11.28 12.14 16.10
C LEU A 27 11.13 12.41 17.60
N CYS A 28 10.82 11.39 18.39
CA CYS A 28 10.68 11.50 19.85
C CYS A 28 11.99 11.96 20.50
N LYS A 29 13.14 11.43 20.07
CA LYS A 29 14.46 11.86 20.57
C LYS A 29 14.76 13.33 20.32
N MET A 30 14.31 13.90 19.19
CA MET A 30 14.45 15.33 18.92
C MET A 30 13.65 16.22 19.89
N HIS A 31 12.63 15.65 20.55
CA HIS A 31 11.76 16.31 21.51
C HIS A 31 12.06 15.91 22.96
N ASN A 32 13.23 15.35 23.23
CA ASN A 32 13.61 14.84 24.56
C ASN A 32 12.63 13.78 25.10
N THR A 33 11.92 13.07 24.23
CA THR A 33 11.01 11.98 24.62
C THR A 33 11.67 10.63 24.35
N GLU A 34 11.74 9.79 25.37
CA GLU A 34 12.24 8.41 25.26
C GLU A 34 11.08 7.42 25.07
N ILE A 35 11.29 6.37 24.26
CA ILE A 35 10.34 5.26 24.12
C ILE A 35 10.94 4.02 24.77
N VAL A 36 10.32 3.52 25.84
CA VAL A 36 10.76 2.35 26.60
C VAL A 36 9.88 1.15 26.26
N VAL A 37 10.50 0.05 25.83
CA VAL A 37 9.81 -1.20 25.47
C VAL A 37 9.93 -2.19 26.62
N LEU A 38 8.81 -2.53 27.27
CA LEU A 38 8.73 -3.37 28.46
C LEU A 38 8.81 -4.89 28.18
N ASN A 39 8.81 -5.29 26.91
CA ASN A 39 8.93 -6.66 26.42
C ASN A 39 8.03 -7.65 27.20
N ASN A 40 6.72 -7.38 27.15
CA ASN A 40 5.65 -8.33 27.49
C ASN A 40 5.91 -9.65 26.70
N ILE A 41 5.49 -10.87 27.08
CA ILE A 41 5.49 -12.02 26.11
C ILE A 41 4.07 -12.45 25.71
N GLU A 42 3.04 -11.93 26.39
CA GLU A 42 1.67 -12.37 26.19
C GLU A 42 0.93 -11.55 25.12
N THR A 43 1.09 -11.93 23.84
CA THR A 43 0.09 -11.62 22.79
C THR A 43 0.07 -12.71 21.72
N SER A 44 -1.11 -12.99 21.15
CA SER A 44 -1.28 -13.80 19.94
C SER A 44 -1.14 -12.88 18.71
N PRO A 45 0.04 -12.77 18.09
CA PRO A 45 0.35 -11.66 17.16
C PRO A 45 -0.18 -11.92 15.74
N THR A 46 -0.59 -13.15 15.45
CA THR A 46 -0.80 -13.61 14.08
C THR A 46 -2.04 -13.00 13.44
N GLN A 47 -3.15 -12.91 14.17
CA GLN A 47 -4.40 -12.39 13.61
C GLN A 47 -4.27 -10.90 13.25
N GLU A 48 -3.72 -10.09 14.16
CA GLU A 48 -3.53 -8.66 13.91
C GLU A 48 -2.61 -8.40 12.71
N MET A 49 -1.55 -9.21 12.54
CA MET A 49 -0.69 -9.11 11.36
C MET A 49 -1.44 -9.42 10.06
N ILE A 50 -2.33 -10.43 10.08
CA ILE A 50 -3.16 -10.78 8.92
C ILE A 50 -4.12 -9.63 8.59
N ASP A 51 -4.78 -9.06 9.60
CA ASP A 51 -5.74 -7.98 9.41
C ASP A 51 -5.06 -6.71 8.85
N ASP A 52 -3.86 -6.39 9.34
CA ASP A 52 -3.05 -5.31 8.80
C ASP A 52 -2.63 -5.58 7.36
N MET A 53 -2.23 -6.82 7.03
CA MET A 53 -1.88 -7.20 5.67
C MET A 53 -3.08 -7.08 4.72
N ILE A 54 -4.26 -7.55 5.12
CA ILE A 54 -5.49 -7.42 4.33
C ILE A 54 -5.81 -5.94 4.09
N SER A 55 -5.70 -5.11 5.13
CA SER A 55 -5.96 -3.67 5.05
C SER A 55 -5.01 -2.97 4.08
N ILE A 56 -3.72 -3.30 4.14
CA ILE A 56 -2.69 -2.78 3.23
C ILE A 56 -3.00 -3.18 1.78
N VAL A 57 -3.23 -4.47 1.52
CA VAL A 57 -3.53 -4.98 0.18
C VAL A 57 -4.80 -4.34 -0.39
N HIS A 58 -5.82 -4.15 0.45
CA HIS A 58 -7.06 -3.51 0.05
C HIS A 58 -6.84 -2.06 -0.40
N VAL A 59 -6.16 -1.24 0.40
CA VAL A 59 -5.87 0.17 0.08
C VAL A 59 -5.04 0.28 -1.21
N PHE A 60 -4.02 -0.56 -1.36
CA PHE A 60 -3.19 -0.56 -2.58
C PHE A 60 -3.97 -1.03 -3.82
N SER A 61 -4.85 -2.02 -3.67
CA SER A 61 -5.70 -2.50 -4.77
C SER A 61 -6.64 -1.40 -5.28
N CYS A 62 -7.28 -0.67 -4.36
CA CYS A 62 -8.12 0.47 -4.68
C CYS A 62 -7.33 1.59 -5.40
N ARG A 63 -6.14 1.93 -4.89
CA ARG A 63 -5.27 2.94 -5.53
C ARG A 63 -4.81 2.52 -6.92
N LEU A 64 -4.40 1.26 -7.10
CA LEU A 64 -3.99 0.73 -8.39
C LEU A 64 -5.14 0.70 -9.39
N TYR A 65 -6.34 0.33 -8.95
CA TYR A 65 -7.54 0.41 -9.77
C TYR A 65 -7.83 1.85 -10.22
N GLY A 66 -7.74 2.82 -9.30
CA GLY A 66 -7.86 4.24 -9.60
C GLY A 66 -6.86 4.71 -10.67
N LEU A 67 -5.59 4.32 -10.56
CA LEU A 67 -4.54 4.63 -11.54
C LEU A 67 -4.83 4.00 -12.91
N ARG A 68 -5.30 2.74 -12.96
CA ARG A 68 -5.70 2.08 -14.21
C ARG A 68 -6.86 2.82 -14.87
N LYS A 69 -7.87 3.23 -14.09
CA LYS A 69 -9.00 4.02 -14.59
C LYS A 69 -8.55 5.37 -15.15
N TYR A 70 -7.64 6.06 -14.47
CA TYR A 70 -7.07 7.32 -14.97
C TYR A 70 -6.29 7.13 -16.26
N LYS A 71 -5.40 6.13 -16.32
CA LYS A 71 -4.63 5.79 -17.53
C LYS A 71 -5.53 5.47 -18.72
N SER A 72 -6.61 4.70 -18.50
CA SER A 72 -7.58 4.39 -19.53
C SER A 72 -8.36 5.62 -19.99
N LYS A 73 -8.76 6.52 -19.08
CA LYS A 73 -9.39 7.79 -19.43
C LYS A 73 -8.46 8.66 -20.28
N LEU A 74 -7.20 8.79 -19.87
CA LEU A 74 -6.19 9.57 -20.60
C LEU A 74 -5.97 9.04 -22.02
N LYS A 75 -5.85 7.72 -22.19
CA LYS A 75 -5.69 7.08 -23.51
C LYS A 75 -6.91 7.28 -24.43
N ASN A 76 -8.09 7.37 -23.83
CA ASN A 76 -9.36 7.50 -24.56
C ASN A 76 -9.80 8.96 -24.74
N ASP A 77 -9.09 9.90 -24.12
CA ASP A 77 -9.38 11.33 -24.25
C ASP A 77 -8.93 11.81 -25.63
N LYS A 78 -9.92 12.12 -26.48
CA LYS A 78 -9.69 12.58 -27.85
C LYS A 78 -9.10 13.99 -27.89
N SER A 79 -9.28 14.80 -26.84
CA SER A 79 -8.74 16.16 -26.76
C SER A 79 -7.21 16.19 -26.61
N LEU A 80 -6.62 15.09 -26.12
CA LEU A 80 -5.17 14.95 -25.94
C LEU A 80 -4.48 14.25 -27.12
N LYS A 81 -5.21 13.74 -28.11
CA LYS A 81 -4.68 13.07 -29.31
C LYS A 81 -4.27 14.06 -30.41
N GLY A 82 -3.66 15.17 -30.01
CA GLY A 82 -3.30 16.30 -30.88
C GLY A 82 -1.85 16.33 -31.39
N GLY A 83 -1.03 15.30 -31.12
CA GLY A 83 0.33 15.29 -31.63
C GLY A 83 1.09 14.02 -31.26
N GLU A 84 1.06 13.02 -32.14
CA GLU A 84 2.19 12.13 -32.43
C GLU A 84 1.81 11.23 -33.62
N ASN A 85 2.46 11.50 -34.76
CA ASN A 85 2.50 10.60 -35.90
C ASN A 85 3.52 9.49 -35.61
N ASP A 86 3.08 8.25 -35.87
CA ASP A 86 3.82 7.04 -36.22
C ASP A 86 5.11 6.65 -35.46
N ASP A 87 5.08 5.47 -34.83
CA ASP A 87 5.89 4.38 -35.39
C ASP A 87 5.36 2.96 -35.06
N LYS A 88 5.51 2.06 -36.03
CA LYS A 88 4.87 0.74 -36.09
C LYS A 88 5.69 -0.35 -35.39
N ASN A 89 4.95 -1.41 -35.01
CA ASN A 89 5.29 -2.84 -35.11
C ASN A 89 5.93 -3.55 -33.89
N SER A 90 5.15 -4.46 -33.28
CA SER A 90 5.49 -5.90 -33.34
C SER A 90 4.27 -6.76 -32.99
N LYS A 91 3.78 -7.48 -33.99
CA LYS A 91 2.81 -8.58 -33.88
C LYS A 91 3.30 -9.65 -32.90
N SER A 92 2.46 -10.06 -31.96
CA SER A 92 2.41 -11.45 -31.48
C SER A 92 0.97 -11.92 -31.50
N LYS A 93 0.62 -12.54 -32.62
CA LYS A 93 -0.64 -13.23 -32.90
C LYS A 93 -0.58 -14.55 -32.11
N ALA A 94 -1.45 -14.75 -31.13
CA ALA A 94 -1.80 -16.07 -30.63
C ALA A 94 -3.32 -16.16 -30.61
N LEU A 95 -3.85 -16.81 -31.64
CA LEU A 95 -5.26 -17.09 -31.85
C LEU A 95 -5.44 -18.60 -31.73
N SER A 96 -6.16 -19.07 -30.70
CA SER A 96 -6.95 -20.31 -30.69
C SER A 96 -7.54 -20.48 -29.28
N LYS A 97 -8.80 -20.79 -29.04
CA LYS A 97 -9.95 -21.16 -29.87
C LYS A 97 -11.20 -20.87 -29.02
N GLN A 98 -12.27 -20.39 -29.65
CA GLN A 98 -13.63 -20.60 -29.14
C GLN A 98 -13.94 -22.10 -29.26
N ASP A 99 -14.65 -22.66 -28.29
CA ASP A 99 -15.68 -23.67 -28.53
C ASP A 99 -16.81 -23.47 -27.51
N HIS A 100 -17.99 -23.19 -28.05
CA HIS A 100 -19.29 -23.24 -27.39
C HIS A 100 -19.71 -24.71 -27.27
N GLU A 101 -20.21 -25.18 -26.13
CA GLU A 101 -21.50 -25.90 -26.09
C GLU A 101 -22.09 -26.11 -24.67
N LYS A 102 -23.33 -25.59 -24.54
CA LYS A 102 -24.56 -26.15 -23.93
C LYS A 102 -24.58 -26.84 -22.56
N SER A 103 -25.50 -26.29 -21.75
CA SER A 103 -26.68 -26.95 -21.13
C SER A 103 -26.45 -28.05 -20.11
N TYR A 104 -26.71 -27.76 -18.83
CA TYR A 104 -27.91 -28.17 -18.07
C TYR A 104 -28.08 -27.22 -16.88
#